data_AF-A0A8E2JCX0-F1
#
_entry.id   AF-A0A8E2JCX0-F1
#
_cell.length_a   1.000
_cell.length_b   1.000
_cell.length_c   1.000
_cell.angle_alpha   90.00
_cell.angle_beta   90.00
_cell.angle_gamma   90.00
#
_symmetry.space_group_name_H-M   'P 1'
#
loop_
_entity.id
_entity.type
_entity.pdbx_description
1 polymer ?
#
loop_
_entity_poly.entity_id
_entity_poly.type
_entity_poly.pdbx_seq_one_letter_code
_entity_poly.pdbx_strand_id
1 'polypeptide(L)'
;MGRKFDPRQTMTEKSTWDVARNSTDIALEFALLGYVSIATELFSLTADFNDSCRACWSPGLCFAWEATGLWPDCIPDKDRTPEALAKMENERILWKRDTHKDDAGLETLMKAAQGNTKKVIWGRSSLRPDDYAAALDVALYLGKTEKANEILKTITENFHWMYRDLSKSRLAWKLLKDKVVARELGLDDEKVRAFGAEVLKTFRERLDKGPVRRPYEHMTMRELVQLCNDNTLKNAVWEETDYDPDNPPKTILRDPATPEDLAALEKKLGCELPDEYKEFLSISNGLGSWWNGFFGEPGFRSTDKVDIMDASEEQQAWEDAGVDLLKIPDLPIKMAWPKFNRVIQINDGEPDAEYVWLIEPGLINKARDSLWKGYDEADTVTKTQIMEALRSGYGGKDASDNVSWLVLTWCPNSVELYAFGSFREFLEYMADETAKEDTLDEEDEQGRPLYSHSVFSYGLR
;
A
#
# COMPACT_ATOMS: atom_id res chain seq x y z
N MET A 1 -6.05 -2.50 -2.04
CA MET A 1 -4.62 -2.47 -2.44
C MET A 1 -4.52 -1.85 -3.84
N GLY A 2 -3.67 -0.84 -4.05
CA GLY A 2 -3.53 -0.14 -5.33
C GLY A 2 -2.46 -0.75 -6.26
N ARG A 3 -2.24 -0.18 -7.44
CA ARG A 3 -1.11 -0.53 -8.33
C ARG A 3 0.21 -0.38 -7.57
N LYS A 4 1.24 -1.16 -7.95
CA LYS A 4 2.57 -1.07 -7.30
C LYS A 4 3.11 0.37 -7.27
N PHE A 5 2.90 1.09 -8.36
CA PHE A 5 3.12 2.52 -8.43
C PHE A 5 1.84 3.20 -8.88
N ASP A 6 1.39 4.15 -8.05
CA ASP A 6 0.35 5.11 -8.38
C ASP A 6 0.86 6.48 -7.95
N PRO A 7 0.95 7.47 -8.87
CA PRO A 7 1.46 8.79 -8.53
C PRO A 7 0.67 9.46 -7.41
N ARG A 8 -0.65 9.32 -7.46
CA ARG A 8 -1.55 9.96 -6.51
C ARG A 8 -1.41 9.34 -5.12
N GLN A 9 -1.48 8.01 -5.01
CA GLN A 9 -1.26 7.29 -3.75
C GLN A 9 0.12 7.62 -3.16
N THR A 10 1.15 7.68 -4.00
CA THR A 10 2.50 8.07 -3.57
C THR A 10 2.51 9.50 -3.02
N MET A 11 1.83 10.44 -3.68
CA MET A 11 1.75 11.83 -3.25
C MET A 11 0.93 12.02 -1.97
N THR A 12 -0.09 11.21 -1.71
CA THR A 12 -0.98 11.34 -0.53
C THR A 12 -0.56 10.48 0.66
N GLU A 13 0.27 9.46 0.46
CA GLU A 13 0.80 8.59 1.53
C GLU A 13 1.43 9.44 2.64
N LYS A 14 0.92 9.32 3.88
CA LYS A 14 1.35 10.12 5.04
C LYS A 14 2.69 9.63 5.59
N SER A 15 2.98 8.33 5.47
CA SER A 15 4.19 7.67 5.96
C SER A 15 5.37 7.85 5.01
N THR A 16 6.35 8.66 5.39
CA THR A 16 7.59 8.80 4.61
C THR A 16 8.38 7.48 4.54
N TRP A 17 8.31 6.65 5.58
CA TRP A 17 8.91 5.32 5.57
C TRP A 17 8.26 4.41 4.52
N ASP A 18 6.93 4.41 4.40
CA ASP A 18 6.24 3.62 3.38
C ASP A 18 6.55 4.10 1.97
N VAL A 19 6.63 5.42 1.76
CA VAL A 19 7.09 6.01 0.50
C VAL A 19 8.51 5.54 0.17
N ALA A 20 9.45 5.60 1.13
CA ALA A 20 10.83 5.18 0.93
C ALA A 20 10.96 3.66 0.64
N ARG A 21 10.19 2.84 1.38
CA ARG A 21 10.09 1.40 1.16
C ARG A 21 9.56 1.09 -0.23
N ASN A 22 8.47 1.73 -0.65
CA ASN A 22 7.87 1.51 -1.96
C ASN A 22 8.83 1.94 -3.10
N SER A 23 9.50 3.09 -2.95
CA SER A 23 10.53 3.54 -3.89
C SER A 23 11.63 2.49 -4.07
N THR A 24 12.10 1.88 -2.99
CA THR A 24 13.12 0.82 -3.04
C THR A 24 12.61 -0.45 -3.73
N ASP A 25 11.37 -0.84 -3.48
CA ASP A 25 10.75 -2.02 -4.12
C ASP A 25 10.56 -1.83 -5.62
N ILE A 26 10.19 -0.61 -6.05
CA ILE A 26 10.11 -0.21 -7.45
C ILE A 26 11.51 -0.14 -8.08
N ALA A 27 12.50 0.40 -7.36
CA ALA A 27 13.90 0.42 -7.81
C ALA A 27 14.42 -1.00 -8.09
N LEU A 28 14.11 -1.96 -7.23
CA LEU A 28 14.48 -3.36 -7.45
C LEU A 28 13.90 -3.92 -8.75
N GLU A 29 12.63 -3.64 -9.04
CA GLU A 29 12.01 -4.08 -10.29
C GLU A 29 12.65 -3.42 -11.51
N PHE A 30 12.92 -2.11 -11.50
CA PHE A 30 13.69 -1.46 -12.58
C PHE A 30 15.06 -2.12 -12.78
N ALA A 31 15.76 -2.47 -11.70
CA ALA A 31 17.06 -3.13 -11.78
C ALA A 31 16.94 -4.53 -12.42
N LEU A 32 15.94 -5.34 -12.03
CA LEU A 32 15.68 -6.66 -12.60
C LEU A 32 15.33 -6.61 -14.10
N LEU A 33 14.69 -5.52 -14.53
CA LEU A 33 14.41 -5.22 -15.94
C LEU A 33 15.64 -4.69 -16.70
N GLY A 34 16.76 -4.45 -16.02
CA GLY A 34 18.01 -3.95 -16.59
C GLY A 34 18.14 -2.42 -16.66
N TYR A 35 17.23 -1.67 -16.04
CA TYR A 35 17.27 -0.21 -15.95
C TYR A 35 17.98 0.25 -14.67
N VAL A 36 19.21 -0.24 -14.46
CA VAL A 36 19.96 -0.06 -13.20
C VAL A 36 20.25 1.41 -12.88
N SER A 37 20.40 2.28 -13.89
CA SER A 37 20.57 3.72 -13.65
C SER A 37 19.34 4.34 -12.96
N ILE A 38 18.14 4.03 -13.44
CA ILE A 38 16.86 4.52 -12.86
C ILE A 38 16.70 3.98 -11.44
N ALA A 39 16.99 2.69 -11.24
CA ALA A 39 16.99 2.07 -9.91
C ALA A 39 17.95 2.76 -8.94
N THR A 40 19.15 3.12 -9.41
CA THR A 40 20.17 3.80 -8.60
C THR A 40 19.73 5.21 -8.20
N GLU A 41 19.09 5.95 -9.13
CA GLU A 41 18.53 7.26 -8.83
C GLU A 41 17.40 7.18 -7.80
N LEU A 42 16.48 6.23 -7.95
CA LEU A 42 15.37 6.01 -6.99
C LEU A 42 15.89 5.67 -5.59
N PHE A 43 16.87 4.78 -5.52
CA PHE A 43 17.52 4.41 -4.26
C PHE A 43 18.25 5.60 -3.62
N SER A 44 18.86 6.46 -4.43
CA SER A 44 19.58 7.62 -3.92
C SER A 44 18.64 8.69 -3.37
N LEU A 45 17.40 8.79 -3.85
CA LEU A 45 16.39 9.69 -3.28
C LEU A 45 16.04 9.33 -1.83
N THR A 46 16.12 8.04 -1.48
CA THR A 46 15.78 7.57 -0.13
C THR A 46 17.00 7.45 0.78
N ALA A 47 18.19 7.88 0.32
CA ALA A 47 19.46 7.74 1.03
C ALA A 47 19.49 8.30 2.45
N ASP A 48 18.71 9.35 2.73
CA ASP A 48 18.66 9.95 4.07
C ASP A 48 17.71 9.17 5.02
N PHE A 49 16.78 8.40 4.45
CA PHE A 49 15.86 7.52 5.17
C PHE A 49 16.39 6.09 5.29
N ASN A 50 17.55 5.83 4.68
CA ASN A 50 17.99 4.49 4.35
C ASN A 50 18.44 3.67 5.57
N ASP A 51 18.97 4.27 6.65
CA ASP A 51 19.54 3.48 7.75
C ASP A 51 18.51 2.61 8.50
N SER A 52 17.26 3.05 8.61
CA SER A 52 16.14 2.25 9.13
C SER A 52 15.51 1.36 8.05
N CYS A 53 15.48 1.81 6.79
CA CYS A 53 14.95 1.01 5.66
C CYS A 53 15.88 -0.13 5.22
N ARG A 54 17.17 -0.12 5.60
CA ARG A 54 18.21 -1.14 5.29
C ARG A 54 17.73 -2.57 5.53
N ALA A 55 16.96 -2.79 6.59
CA ALA A 55 16.46 -4.11 6.96
C ALA A 55 15.44 -4.67 5.95
N CYS A 56 14.78 -3.81 5.17
CA CYS A 56 13.78 -4.17 4.17
C CYS A 56 14.38 -4.37 2.77
N TRP A 57 15.67 -4.13 2.58
CA TRP A 57 16.29 -4.17 1.25
C TRP A 57 16.57 -5.58 0.79
N SER A 58 16.28 -5.85 -0.49
CA SER A 58 16.83 -7.02 -1.16
C SER A 58 18.33 -6.77 -1.44
N PRO A 59 19.23 -7.72 -1.09
CA PRO A 59 20.61 -7.74 -1.57
C PRO A 59 20.76 -7.57 -3.09
N GLY A 60 19.69 -7.82 -3.86
CA GLY A 60 19.67 -7.72 -5.31
C GLY A 60 20.17 -6.38 -5.87
N LEU A 61 19.87 -5.24 -5.23
CA LEU A 61 20.37 -3.94 -5.72
C LEU A 61 21.91 -3.85 -5.65
N CYS A 62 22.53 -4.36 -4.59
CA CYS A 62 23.99 -4.45 -4.48
C CYS A 62 24.59 -5.30 -5.60
N PHE A 63 23.95 -6.41 -5.95
CA PHE A 63 24.40 -7.26 -7.06
C PHE A 63 24.21 -6.58 -8.44
N ALA A 64 23.16 -5.77 -8.60
CA ALA A 64 22.95 -4.95 -9.80
C ALA A 64 24.07 -3.91 -9.98
N TRP A 65 24.45 -3.22 -8.91
CA TRP A 65 25.55 -2.25 -8.92
C TRP A 65 26.91 -2.92 -9.11
N GLU A 66 27.13 -4.09 -8.53
CA GLU A 66 28.32 -4.91 -8.85
C GLU A 66 28.39 -5.21 -10.35
N ALA A 67 27.29 -5.67 -10.94
CA ALA A 67 27.26 -6.12 -12.33
C ALA A 67 27.46 -4.99 -13.36
N THR A 68 27.14 -3.74 -12.98
CA THR A 68 27.16 -2.56 -13.86
C THR A 68 28.23 -1.53 -13.51
N GLY A 69 28.75 -1.54 -12.27
CA GLY A 69 29.61 -0.49 -11.72
C GLY A 69 28.88 0.79 -11.29
N LEU A 70 27.55 0.84 -11.39
CA LEU A 70 26.75 2.03 -11.09
C LEU A 70 26.41 2.16 -9.60
N TRP A 71 27.42 2.14 -8.74
CA TRP A 71 27.22 2.24 -7.29
C TRP A 71 26.74 3.64 -6.89
N PRO A 72 25.72 3.76 -6.02
CA PRO A 72 25.34 5.04 -5.45
C PRO A 72 26.38 5.51 -4.42
N ASP A 73 26.55 6.84 -4.31
CA ASP A 73 27.56 7.46 -3.45
C ASP A 73 27.35 7.18 -1.96
N CYS A 74 26.10 6.94 -1.54
CA CYS A 74 25.74 6.63 -0.15
C CYS A 74 26.19 5.24 0.32
N ILE A 75 26.64 4.35 -0.58
CA ILE A 75 27.15 3.03 -0.22
C ILE A 75 28.68 3.10 -0.07
N PRO A 76 29.24 2.86 1.14
CA PRO A 76 30.69 2.94 1.37
C PRO A 76 31.50 1.91 0.58
N ASP A 77 32.72 2.26 0.18
CA ASP A 77 33.61 1.37 -0.59
C ASP A 77 33.87 0.01 0.07
N LYS A 78 33.92 -0.05 1.41
CA LYS A 78 34.08 -1.31 2.16
C LYS A 78 32.95 -2.31 1.89
N ASP A 79 31.75 -1.82 1.58
CA ASP A 79 30.55 -2.62 1.35
C ASP A 79 30.41 -3.02 -0.13
N ARG A 80 31.25 -2.45 -1.02
CA ARG A 80 31.31 -2.76 -2.46
C ARG A 80 32.24 -3.93 -2.80
N THR A 81 32.90 -4.51 -1.79
CA THR A 81 33.92 -5.56 -1.98
C THR A 81 33.31 -6.92 -2.31
N PRO A 82 33.99 -7.79 -3.07
CA PRO A 82 33.53 -9.15 -3.33
C PRO A 82 33.23 -9.94 -2.06
N GLU A 83 34.02 -9.74 -1.00
CA GLU A 83 33.86 -10.38 0.30
C GLU A 83 32.63 -9.88 1.06
N ALA A 84 32.32 -8.57 1.00
CA ALA A 84 31.10 -8.01 1.58
C ALA A 84 29.86 -8.56 0.86
N LEU A 85 29.89 -8.57 -0.48
CA LEU A 85 28.80 -9.09 -1.31
C LEU A 85 28.59 -10.60 -1.12
N ALA A 86 29.65 -11.37 -0.93
CA ALA A 86 29.54 -12.81 -0.68
C ALA A 86 28.79 -13.12 0.62
N LYS A 87 28.86 -12.25 1.63
CA LYS A 87 28.09 -12.39 2.88
C LYS A 87 26.60 -12.07 2.70
N MET A 88 26.24 -11.38 1.63
CA MET A 88 24.86 -11.06 1.30
C MET A 88 24.20 -12.12 0.39
N GLU A 89 24.97 -13.08 -0.14
CA GLU A 89 24.43 -14.18 -0.93
C GLU A 89 23.48 -15.04 -0.09
N ASN A 90 22.38 -15.46 -0.70
CA ASN A 90 21.36 -16.24 -0.01
C ASN A 90 21.90 -17.64 0.34
N GLU A 91 21.90 -18.01 1.62
CA GLU A 91 22.43 -19.29 2.12
C GLU A 91 21.82 -20.51 1.42
N ARG A 92 20.53 -20.46 1.07
CA ARG A 92 19.86 -21.55 0.37
C ARG A 92 20.36 -21.68 -1.07
N ILE A 93 20.58 -20.58 -1.77
CA ILE A 93 21.18 -20.61 -3.12
C ILE A 93 22.60 -21.17 -3.04
N LEU A 94 23.40 -20.74 -2.05
CA LEU A 94 24.74 -21.28 -1.82
C LEU A 94 24.71 -22.79 -1.57
N TRP A 95 23.84 -23.24 -0.67
CA TRP A 95 23.65 -24.66 -0.36
C TRP A 95 23.20 -25.48 -1.57
N LYS A 96 22.30 -24.94 -2.40
CA LYS A 96 21.86 -25.59 -3.65
C LYS A 96 22.99 -25.66 -4.67
N ARG A 97 23.75 -24.58 -4.83
CA ARG A 97 24.98 -24.57 -5.65
C ARG A 97 25.97 -25.61 -5.18
N ASP A 98 26.06 -25.83 -3.87
CA ASP A 98 26.96 -26.83 -3.32
C ASP A 98 26.48 -28.29 -3.48
N THR A 99 25.18 -28.52 -3.41
CA THR A 99 24.59 -29.86 -3.46
C THR A 99 24.25 -30.32 -4.88
N HIS A 100 24.13 -29.40 -5.84
CA HIS A 100 23.73 -29.66 -7.23
C HIS A 100 24.82 -29.22 -8.24
N LYS A 101 26.10 -29.52 -7.97
CA LYS A 101 27.29 -29.08 -8.76
C LYS A 101 27.46 -29.73 -10.14
N ASP A 102 26.48 -30.46 -10.63
CA ASP A 102 26.54 -31.15 -11.92
C ASP A 102 25.19 -31.12 -12.66
N ASP A 103 25.18 -31.59 -13.91
CA ASP A 103 23.98 -31.62 -14.75
C ASP A 103 22.85 -32.45 -14.13
N ALA A 104 23.17 -33.56 -13.46
CA ALA A 104 22.16 -34.40 -12.79
C ALA A 104 21.53 -33.70 -11.58
N GLY A 105 22.34 -32.94 -10.84
CA GLY A 105 21.93 -32.08 -9.76
C GLY A 105 21.00 -30.98 -10.25
N LEU A 106 21.36 -30.26 -11.32
CA LEU A 106 20.53 -29.23 -11.94
C LEU A 106 19.18 -29.79 -12.39
N GLU A 107 19.15 -30.95 -13.05
CA GLU A 107 17.90 -31.60 -13.47
C GLU A 107 17.02 -32.02 -12.28
N THR A 108 17.64 -32.47 -11.19
CA THR A 108 16.92 -32.78 -9.95
C THR A 108 16.30 -31.53 -9.33
N LEU A 109 17.04 -30.42 -9.33
CA LEU A 109 16.55 -29.14 -8.82
C LEU A 109 15.42 -28.59 -9.69
N MET A 110 15.53 -28.70 -11.02
CA MET A 110 14.46 -28.32 -11.95
C MET A 110 13.18 -29.11 -11.72
N LYS A 111 13.26 -30.43 -11.48
CA LYS A 111 12.09 -31.25 -11.13
C LYS A 111 11.44 -30.83 -9.81
N ALA A 112 12.24 -30.41 -8.82
CA ALA A 112 11.72 -29.87 -7.57
C ALA A 112 11.04 -28.51 -7.78
N ALA A 113 11.66 -27.63 -8.59
CA ALA A 113 11.15 -26.31 -8.92
C ALA A 113 9.81 -26.36 -9.68
N GLN A 114 9.67 -27.32 -10.60
CA GLN A 114 8.42 -27.58 -11.35
C GLN A 114 7.32 -28.23 -10.50
N GLY A 115 7.68 -28.77 -9.34
CA GLY A 115 6.76 -29.39 -8.39
C GLY A 115 6.21 -30.73 -8.86
N ASN A 116 6.80 -31.83 -8.42
CA ASN A 116 6.21 -33.16 -8.57
C ASN A 116 5.88 -33.75 -7.19
N THR A 117 4.65 -34.30 -7.05
CA THR A 117 4.11 -35.11 -5.94
C THR A 117 3.77 -34.42 -4.60
N LYS A 118 2.62 -33.73 -4.55
CA LYS A 118 1.53 -33.98 -3.56
C LYS A 118 0.32 -33.14 -3.98
N LYS A 119 -0.84 -33.80 -4.04
CA LYS A 119 -2.15 -33.30 -4.48
C LYS A 119 -2.31 -31.77 -4.34
N VAL A 120 -2.61 -31.15 -5.48
CA VAL A 120 -3.22 -29.83 -5.59
C VAL A 120 -4.54 -29.88 -4.82
N ILE A 121 -4.62 -29.26 -3.65
CA ILE A 121 -5.89 -29.14 -2.91
C ILE A 121 -6.62 -27.84 -3.30
N TRP A 122 -5.96 -26.87 -3.95
CA TRP A 122 -6.54 -25.54 -4.20
C TRP A 122 -6.10 -24.83 -5.49
N GLY A 123 -5.99 -25.55 -6.62
CA GLY A 123 -5.95 -24.93 -7.97
C GLY A 123 -4.77 -24.02 -8.36
N ARG A 124 -3.82 -23.66 -7.48
CA ARG A 124 -2.66 -22.81 -7.81
C ARG A 124 -1.42 -23.63 -8.23
N SER A 125 -0.68 -23.11 -9.21
CA SER A 125 0.52 -23.71 -9.81
C SER A 125 1.57 -24.17 -8.79
N SER A 126 2.17 -25.35 -9.03
CA SER A 126 3.15 -26.04 -8.18
C SER A 126 4.57 -25.47 -8.23
N LEU A 127 4.79 -24.32 -8.88
CA LEU A 127 6.13 -23.79 -9.09
C LEU A 127 6.69 -23.21 -7.79
N ARG A 128 7.98 -23.42 -7.57
CA ARG A 128 8.70 -22.95 -6.38
C ARG A 128 9.71 -21.85 -6.78
N PRO A 129 9.40 -20.57 -6.58
CA PRO A 129 10.22 -19.44 -7.04
C PRO A 129 11.66 -19.49 -6.55
N ASP A 130 11.85 -19.87 -5.29
CA ASP A 130 13.15 -20.03 -4.63
C ASP A 130 14.01 -21.12 -5.29
N ASP A 131 13.42 -22.27 -5.62
CA ASP A 131 14.09 -23.36 -6.31
C ASP A 131 14.39 -23.00 -7.78
N TYR A 132 13.53 -22.20 -8.44
CA TYR A 132 13.82 -21.65 -9.78
C TYR A 132 15.00 -20.66 -9.77
N ALA A 133 15.04 -19.73 -8.81
CA ALA A 133 16.15 -18.81 -8.67
C ALA A 133 17.48 -19.54 -8.37
N ALA A 134 17.43 -20.58 -7.53
CA ALA A 134 18.60 -21.44 -7.28
C ALA A 134 19.01 -22.24 -8.52
N ALA A 135 18.05 -22.76 -9.30
CA ALA A 135 18.34 -23.48 -10.54
C ALA A 135 19.01 -22.58 -11.58
N LEU A 136 18.57 -21.32 -11.69
CA LEU A 136 19.22 -20.33 -12.53
C LEU A 136 20.67 -20.07 -12.09
N ASP A 137 20.90 -19.89 -10.78
CA ASP A 137 22.25 -19.69 -10.24
C ASP A 137 23.17 -20.88 -10.55
N VAL A 138 22.69 -22.10 -10.34
CA VAL A 138 23.43 -23.34 -10.65
C VAL A 138 23.72 -23.45 -12.15
N ALA A 139 22.74 -23.21 -13.02
CA ALA A 139 22.95 -23.27 -14.46
C ALA A 139 24.03 -22.29 -14.93
N LEU A 140 24.02 -21.07 -14.38
CA LEU A 140 25.05 -20.05 -14.65
C LEU A 140 26.41 -20.45 -14.09
N TYR A 141 26.47 -21.01 -12.88
CA TYR A 141 27.69 -21.51 -12.28
C TYR A 141 28.34 -22.63 -13.11
N LEU A 142 27.53 -23.51 -13.71
CA LEU A 142 27.98 -24.59 -14.58
C LEU A 142 28.29 -24.15 -16.04
N GLY A 143 28.07 -22.88 -16.37
CA GLY A 143 28.23 -22.35 -17.74
C GLY A 143 27.18 -22.84 -18.73
N LYS A 144 26.03 -23.33 -18.25
CA LYS A 144 24.92 -23.88 -19.07
C LYS A 144 24.00 -22.77 -19.56
N THR A 145 24.51 -21.92 -20.44
CA THR A 145 23.84 -20.68 -20.90
C THR A 145 22.47 -20.93 -21.51
N GLU A 146 22.31 -21.95 -22.36
CA GLU A 146 21.02 -22.29 -22.97
C GLU A 146 19.98 -22.66 -21.90
N LYS A 147 20.38 -23.48 -20.92
CA LYS A 147 19.50 -23.89 -19.81
C LYS A 147 19.17 -22.73 -18.90
N ALA A 148 20.13 -21.85 -18.62
CA ALA A 148 19.89 -20.62 -17.85
C ALA A 148 18.85 -19.72 -18.53
N ASN A 149 18.90 -19.58 -19.86
CA ASN A 149 17.91 -18.81 -20.62
C ASN A 149 16.52 -19.46 -20.59
N GLU A 150 16.42 -20.79 -20.69
CA GLU A 150 15.16 -21.52 -20.54
C GLU A 150 14.52 -21.28 -19.16
N ILE A 151 15.32 -21.40 -18.10
CA ILE A 151 14.88 -21.15 -16.72
C ILE A 151 14.43 -19.70 -16.54
N LEU A 152 15.23 -18.75 -17.03
CA LEU A 152 14.92 -17.33 -16.95
C LEU A 152 13.62 -16.98 -17.69
N LYS A 153 13.35 -17.63 -18.84
CA LYS A 153 12.10 -17.48 -19.56
C LYS A 153 10.90 -17.89 -18.70
N THR A 154 10.94 -19.06 -18.06
CA THR A 154 9.87 -19.50 -17.15
C THR A 154 9.68 -18.54 -15.97
N ILE A 155 10.77 -18.02 -15.40
CA ILE A 155 10.70 -16.99 -14.36
C ILE A 155 10.03 -15.72 -14.89
N THR A 156 10.33 -15.32 -16.13
CA THR A 156 9.80 -14.10 -16.75
C THR A 156 8.32 -14.22 -17.08
N GLU A 157 7.87 -15.38 -17.55
CA GLU A 157 6.44 -15.68 -17.73
C GLU A 157 5.65 -15.60 -16.41
N ASN A 158 6.34 -15.79 -15.28
CA ASN A 158 5.80 -15.77 -13.92
C ASN A 158 6.32 -14.58 -13.08
N PHE A 159 6.75 -13.49 -13.75
CA PHE A 159 7.55 -12.44 -13.12
C PHE A 159 6.87 -11.83 -11.88
N HIS A 160 5.56 -11.58 -11.93
CA HIS A 160 4.80 -10.92 -10.86
C HIS A 160 4.94 -11.54 -9.46
N TRP A 161 5.24 -12.83 -9.37
CA TRP A 161 5.43 -13.54 -8.10
C TRP A 161 6.80 -14.19 -7.96
N MET A 162 7.62 -14.22 -9.01
CA MET A 162 9.00 -14.77 -8.97
C MET A 162 10.11 -13.71 -8.89
N TYR A 163 9.83 -12.43 -9.17
CA TYR A 163 10.87 -11.40 -9.27
C TYR A 163 11.69 -11.22 -7.98
N ARG A 164 11.05 -11.34 -6.80
CA ARG A 164 11.73 -11.20 -5.51
C ARG A 164 12.78 -12.30 -5.33
N ASP A 165 12.47 -13.53 -5.68
CA ASP A 165 13.42 -14.65 -5.58
C ASP A 165 14.51 -14.57 -6.65
N LEU A 166 14.16 -14.14 -7.87
CA LEU A 166 15.13 -13.88 -8.93
C LEU A 166 16.24 -12.92 -8.45
N SER A 167 15.87 -11.87 -7.71
CA SER A 167 16.84 -10.87 -7.21
C SER A 167 17.93 -11.44 -6.30
N LYS A 168 17.70 -12.62 -5.71
CA LYS A 168 18.62 -13.26 -4.75
C LYS A 168 19.82 -13.93 -5.41
N SER A 169 19.75 -14.27 -6.71
CA SER A 169 20.87 -14.88 -7.43
C SER A 169 21.86 -13.81 -7.88
N ARG A 170 23.01 -13.72 -7.20
CA ARG A 170 24.11 -12.83 -7.59
C ARG A 170 24.60 -13.09 -9.02
N LEU A 171 24.65 -14.36 -9.44
CA LEU A 171 25.09 -14.72 -10.79
C LEU A 171 24.10 -14.29 -11.88
N ALA A 172 22.79 -14.32 -11.60
CA ALA A 172 21.75 -13.90 -12.56
C ALA A 172 21.92 -12.45 -13.02
N TRP A 173 22.41 -11.56 -12.15
CA TRP A 173 22.62 -10.15 -12.48
C TRP A 173 23.56 -9.88 -13.65
N LYS A 174 24.44 -10.85 -13.99
CA LYS A 174 25.26 -10.80 -15.21
C LYS A 174 24.42 -10.79 -16.49
N LEU A 175 23.25 -11.43 -16.46
CA LEU A 175 22.28 -11.43 -17.56
C LEU A 175 21.29 -10.26 -17.42
N LEU A 176 20.76 -10.03 -16.22
CA LEU A 176 19.68 -9.07 -15.96
C LEU A 176 20.05 -7.64 -16.36
N LYS A 177 21.31 -7.24 -16.16
CA LYS A 177 21.82 -5.92 -16.56
C LYS A 177 21.66 -5.63 -18.06
N ASP A 178 21.61 -6.67 -18.89
CA ASP A 178 21.49 -6.57 -20.34
C ASP A 178 20.03 -6.56 -20.81
N LYS A 179 19.07 -6.22 -19.92
CA LYS A 179 17.64 -6.06 -20.21
C LYS A 179 16.95 -7.31 -20.77
N VAL A 180 17.46 -8.49 -20.43
CA VAL A 180 16.92 -9.77 -20.90
C VAL A 180 15.46 -9.96 -20.50
N VAL A 181 15.09 -9.62 -19.26
CA VAL A 181 13.70 -9.74 -18.76
C VAL A 181 12.78 -8.75 -19.46
N ALA A 182 13.20 -7.48 -19.60
CA ALA A 182 12.40 -6.46 -20.28
C ALA A 182 12.09 -6.84 -21.74
N ARG A 183 13.08 -7.39 -22.47
CA ARG A 183 12.87 -7.88 -23.84
C ARG A 183 11.90 -9.05 -23.90
N GLU A 184 12.03 -10.02 -23.00
CA GLU A 184 11.15 -11.21 -22.97
C GLU A 184 9.71 -10.83 -22.57
N LEU A 185 9.53 -9.84 -21.70
CA LEU A 185 8.23 -9.26 -21.39
C LEU A 185 7.64 -8.41 -22.53
N GLY A 186 8.42 -8.11 -23.58
CA GLY A 186 7.99 -7.26 -24.69
C GLY A 186 7.89 -5.77 -24.34
N LEU A 187 8.66 -5.30 -23.36
CA LEU A 187 8.61 -3.90 -22.93
C LEU A 187 9.30 -2.97 -23.93
N ASP A 188 8.67 -1.84 -24.21
CA ASP A 188 9.26 -0.77 -25.00
C ASP A 188 10.24 0.08 -24.17
N ASP A 189 11.45 0.32 -24.70
CA ASP A 189 12.51 1.03 -23.96
C ASP A 189 12.15 2.48 -23.67
N GLU A 190 11.48 3.16 -24.60
CA GLU A 190 11.09 4.56 -24.43
C GLU A 190 9.97 4.69 -23.40
N LYS A 191 8.95 3.81 -23.45
CA LYS A 191 7.88 3.75 -22.45
C LYS A 191 8.44 3.52 -21.04
N VAL A 192 9.33 2.54 -20.86
CA VAL A 192 9.89 2.23 -19.54
C VAL A 192 10.72 3.40 -18.99
N ARG A 193 11.48 4.10 -19.84
CA ARG A 193 12.23 5.29 -19.43
C ARG A 193 11.33 6.48 -19.10
N ALA A 194 10.30 6.72 -19.90
CA ALA A 194 9.33 7.78 -19.64
C ALA A 194 8.61 7.52 -18.30
N PHE A 195 8.18 6.28 -18.07
CA PHE A 195 7.62 5.85 -16.79
C PHE A 195 8.61 6.03 -15.64
N GLY A 196 9.88 5.61 -15.80
CA GLY A 196 10.91 5.82 -14.78
C GLY A 196 11.14 7.30 -14.45
N ALA A 197 11.06 8.21 -15.42
CA ALA A 197 11.16 9.65 -15.20
C ALA A 197 9.97 10.19 -14.41
N GLU A 198 8.76 9.70 -14.68
CA GLU A 198 7.55 10.03 -13.90
C GLU A 198 7.67 9.53 -12.46
N VAL A 199 8.06 8.27 -12.26
CA VAL A 199 8.27 7.67 -10.94
C VAL A 199 9.27 8.48 -10.12
N LEU A 200 10.44 8.79 -10.70
CA LEU A 200 11.47 9.63 -10.07
C LEU A 200 10.94 11.01 -9.68
N LYS A 201 10.19 11.66 -10.57
CA LYS A 201 9.60 12.97 -10.31
C LYS A 201 8.62 12.90 -9.14
N THR A 202 7.73 11.92 -9.12
CA THR A 202 6.72 11.75 -8.07
C THR A 202 7.37 11.50 -6.71
N PHE A 203 8.30 10.55 -6.62
CA PHE A 203 8.99 10.28 -5.34
C PHE A 203 9.79 11.48 -4.86
N ARG A 204 10.52 12.16 -5.75
CA ARG A 204 11.25 13.39 -5.39
C ARG A 204 10.29 14.46 -4.88
N GLU A 205 9.20 14.70 -5.59
CA GLU A 205 8.21 15.71 -5.18
C GLU A 205 7.58 15.37 -3.83
N ARG A 206 7.20 14.11 -3.61
CA ARG A 206 6.65 13.65 -2.32
C ARG A 206 7.67 13.78 -1.18
N LEU A 207 8.92 13.40 -1.40
CA LEU A 207 9.96 13.45 -0.37
C LEU A 207 10.37 14.90 -0.05
N ASP A 208 10.44 15.78 -1.06
CA ASP A 208 10.84 17.17 -0.89
C ASP A 208 9.73 18.03 -0.26
N LYS A 209 8.47 17.84 -0.68
CA LYS A 209 7.34 18.71 -0.30
C LYS A 209 6.47 18.14 0.83
N GLY A 210 6.63 16.86 1.15
CA GLY A 210 5.72 16.17 2.06
C GLY A 210 4.43 15.68 1.37
N PRO A 211 3.51 15.07 2.13
CA PRO A 211 2.27 14.52 1.59
C PRO A 211 1.31 15.62 1.14
N VAL A 212 0.64 15.38 0.01
CA VAL A 212 -0.55 16.13 -0.41
C VAL A 212 -1.71 15.65 0.46
N ARG A 213 -2.21 16.55 1.31
CA ARG A 213 -3.19 16.18 2.34
C ARG A 213 -4.63 16.29 1.90
N ARG A 214 -4.91 17.28 1.05
CA ARG A 214 -6.26 17.66 0.66
C ARG A 214 -6.32 17.82 -0.87
N PRO A 215 -6.18 16.72 -1.64
CA PRO A 215 -6.13 16.80 -3.11
C PRO A 215 -7.41 17.41 -3.70
N TYR A 216 -8.53 17.37 -2.97
CA TYR A 216 -9.81 17.94 -3.37
C TYR A 216 -10.22 19.18 -2.55
N GLU A 217 -9.26 19.88 -1.92
CA GLU A 217 -9.57 21.10 -1.13
C GLU A 217 -10.35 22.14 -1.93
N HIS A 218 -10.12 22.20 -3.24
CA HIS A 218 -10.75 23.13 -4.17
C HIS A 218 -12.22 22.79 -4.50
N MET A 219 -12.70 21.59 -4.18
CA MET A 219 -14.06 21.14 -4.47
C MET A 219 -15.02 21.48 -3.33
N THR A 220 -16.26 21.85 -3.64
CA THR A 220 -17.34 21.97 -2.64
C THR A 220 -17.76 20.59 -2.11
N MET A 221 -18.45 20.54 -0.96
CA MET A 221 -18.98 19.28 -0.42
C MET A 221 -19.90 18.57 -1.42
N ARG A 222 -20.74 19.33 -2.14
CA ARG A 222 -21.65 18.79 -3.17
C ARG A 222 -20.89 18.15 -4.33
N GLU A 223 -19.85 18.81 -4.82
CA GLU A 223 -19.02 18.27 -5.90
C GLU A 223 -18.28 17.00 -5.45
N LEU A 224 -17.82 16.96 -4.20
CA LEU A 224 -17.13 15.79 -3.65
C LEU A 224 -18.07 14.59 -3.49
N VAL A 225 -19.28 14.80 -2.96
CA VAL A 225 -20.31 13.75 -2.86
C VAL A 225 -20.71 13.23 -4.23
N GLN A 226 -20.85 14.13 -5.22
CA GLN A 226 -21.15 13.75 -6.59
C GLN A 226 -20.01 12.95 -7.21
N LEU A 227 -18.75 13.32 -6.96
CA LEU A 227 -17.58 12.59 -7.42
C LEU A 227 -17.56 11.15 -6.88
N CYS A 228 -17.81 10.95 -5.58
CA CYS A 228 -17.90 9.60 -5.01
C CYS A 228 -19.01 8.76 -5.67
N ASN A 229 -20.17 9.37 -5.95
CA ASN A 229 -21.26 8.71 -6.67
C ASN A 229 -20.83 8.32 -8.09
N ASP A 230 -20.32 9.27 -8.86
CA ASP A 230 -19.97 9.05 -10.27
C ASP A 230 -18.85 8.01 -10.40
N ASN A 231 -17.85 8.07 -9.52
CA ASN A 231 -16.77 7.09 -9.47
C ASN A 231 -17.29 5.69 -9.13
N THR A 232 -18.17 5.56 -8.12
CA THR A 232 -18.78 4.27 -7.78
C THR A 232 -19.56 3.71 -8.96
N LEU A 233 -20.43 4.52 -9.58
CA LEU A 233 -21.24 4.07 -10.71
C LEU A 233 -20.40 3.65 -11.92
N LYS A 234 -19.25 4.31 -12.12
CA LYS A 234 -18.33 4.03 -13.24
C LYS A 234 -17.47 2.79 -13.00
N ASN A 235 -16.95 2.63 -11.79
CA ASN A 235 -15.82 1.72 -11.51
C ASN A 235 -16.22 0.45 -10.76
N ALA A 236 -17.42 0.39 -10.18
CA ALA A 236 -17.86 -0.76 -9.41
C ALA A 236 -17.97 -2.03 -10.26
N VAL A 237 -17.40 -3.12 -9.75
CA VAL A 237 -17.76 -4.47 -10.15
C VAL A 237 -18.99 -4.86 -9.33
N TRP A 238 -20.17 -4.74 -9.92
CA TRP A 238 -21.44 -4.83 -9.17
C TRP A 238 -21.66 -6.18 -8.51
N GLU A 239 -21.09 -7.25 -9.07
CA GLU A 239 -21.07 -8.60 -8.50
C GLU A 239 -20.36 -8.67 -7.14
N GLU A 240 -19.45 -7.74 -6.88
CA GLU A 240 -18.70 -7.61 -5.62
C GLU A 240 -19.33 -6.56 -4.68
N THR A 241 -20.60 -6.19 -4.91
CA THR A 241 -21.35 -5.22 -4.09
C THR A 241 -22.67 -5.82 -3.57
N ASP A 242 -23.34 -5.10 -2.67
CA ASP A 242 -24.67 -5.48 -2.16
C ASP A 242 -25.83 -5.24 -3.16
N TYR A 243 -25.52 -4.74 -4.37
CA TYR A 243 -26.52 -4.47 -5.40
C TYR A 243 -26.79 -5.69 -6.28
N ASP A 244 -27.95 -5.68 -6.94
CA ASP A 244 -28.24 -6.63 -8.02
C ASP A 244 -27.37 -6.28 -9.25
N PRO A 245 -26.41 -7.13 -9.65
CA PRO A 245 -25.52 -6.84 -10.77
C PRO A 245 -26.25 -6.73 -12.11
N ASP A 246 -27.42 -7.37 -12.25
CA ASP A 246 -28.24 -7.28 -13.46
C ASP A 246 -29.04 -5.96 -13.52
N ASN A 247 -29.14 -5.24 -12.41
CA ASN A 247 -29.87 -3.99 -12.29
C ASN A 247 -29.16 -3.01 -11.32
N PRO A 248 -27.97 -2.52 -11.69
CA PRO A 248 -27.20 -1.63 -10.84
C PRO A 248 -27.95 -0.31 -10.58
N PRO A 249 -27.68 0.33 -9.43
CA PRO A 249 -28.36 1.57 -9.07
C PRO A 249 -28.01 2.68 -10.06
N LYS A 250 -28.94 3.63 -10.25
CA LYS A 250 -28.67 4.85 -11.03
C LYS A 250 -27.93 5.92 -10.24
N THR A 251 -27.93 5.79 -8.92
CA THR A 251 -27.28 6.68 -7.96
C THR A 251 -27.17 5.95 -6.63
N ILE A 252 -26.07 6.18 -5.91
CA ILE A 252 -25.91 5.75 -4.52
C ILE A 252 -26.40 6.83 -3.53
N LEU A 253 -26.72 8.03 -4.04
CA LEU A 253 -27.22 9.14 -3.23
C LEU A 253 -28.69 8.91 -2.83
N ARG A 254 -29.04 9.39 -1.64
CA ARG A 254 -30.40 9.39 -1.09
C ARG A 254 -30.97 10.80 -1.13
N ASP A 255 -32.28 10.92 -0.91
CA ASP A 255 -32.91 12.23 -0.78
C ASP A 255 -32.26 13.02 0.38
N PRO A 256 -32.04 14.34 0.22
CA PRO A 256 -31.48 15.20 1.26
C PRO A 256 -32.23 15.15 2.59
N ALA A 257 -31.49 15.26 3.70
CA ALA A 257 -32.08 15.44 5.02
C ALA A 257 -32.67 16.85 5.17
N THR A 258 -33.84 16.96 5.79
CA THR A 258 -34.43 18.26 6.13
C THR A 258 -33.80 18.84 7.39
N PRO A 259 -33.90 20.17 7.62
CA PRO A 259 -33.49 20.76 8.90
C PRO A 259 -34.16 20.11 10.12
N GLU A 260 -35.42 19.68 9.98
CA GLU A 260 -36.15 18.97 11.00
C GLU A 260 -35.55 17.59 11.29
N ASP A 261 -35.10 16.85 10.27
CA ASP A 261 -34.43 15.57 10.43
C ASP A 261 -33.09 15.72 11.17
N LEU A 262 -32.32 16.75 10.83
CA LEU A 262 -31.03 17.04 11.49
C LEU A 262 -31.23 17.42 12.96
N ALA A 263 -32.20 18.28 13.25
CA ALA A 263 -32.53 18.66 14.62
C ALA A 263 -33.04 17.46 15.44
N ALA A 264 -33.81 16.57 14.82
CA ALA A 264 -34.27 15.34 15.45
C ALA A 264 -33.10 14.39 15.75
N LEU A 265 -32.13 14.28 14.84
CA LEU A 265 -30.92 13.48 15.02
C LEU A 265 -30.04 14.02 16.15
N GLU A 266 -29.70 15.32 16.16
CA GLU A 266 -28.90 15.92 17.24
C GLU A 266 -29.59 15.75 18.61
N LYS A 267 -30.92 15.88 18.65
CA LYS A 267 -31.71 15.62 19.85
C LYS A 267 -31.66 14.15 20.27
N LYS A 268 -31.74 13.21 19.32
CA LYS A 268 -31.64 11.75 19.56
C LYS A 268 -30.26 11.40 20.14
N LEU A 269 -29.19 11.97 19.58
CA LEU A 269 -27.81 11.71 20.00
C LEU A 269 -27.44 12.47 21.28
N GLY A 270 -28.10 13.58 21.57
CA GLY A 270 -27.80 14.43 22.72
C GLY A 270 -26.55 15.28 22.57
N CYS A 271 -26.12 15.56 21.33
CA CYS A 271 -24.97 16.39 21.01
C CYS A 271 -25.20 17.14 19.68
N GLU A 272 -24.49 18.26 19.49
CA GLU A 272 -24.41 18.93 18.19
C GLU A 272 -23.48 18.14 17.27
N LEU A 273 -23.88 17.92 16.02
CA LEU A 273 -23.09 17.19 15.03
C LEU A 273 -22.09 18.12 14.32
N PRO A 274 -20.99 17.56 13.76
CA PRO A 274 -20.08 18.33 12.92
C PRO A 274 -20.82 19.03 11.78
N ASP A 275 -20.50 20.30 11.52
CA ASP A 275 -21.14 21.07 10.44
C ASP A 275 -20.94 20.43 9.07
N GLU A 276 -19.75 19.88 8.80
CA GLU A 276 -19.46 19.15 7.55
C GLU A 276 -20.32 17.89 7.38
N TYR A 277 -20.61 17.17 8.47
CA TYR A 277 -21.46 15.97 8.41
C TYR A 277 -22.93 16.36 8.18
N LYS A 278 -23.40 17.45 8.80
CA LYS A 278 -24.73 18.01 8.52
C LYS A 278 -24.85 18.53 7.08
N GLU A 279 -23.81 19.19 6.55
CA GLU A 279 -23.75 19.63 5.16
C GLU A 279 -23.88 18.43 4.21
N PHE A 280 -23.12 17.36 4.46
CA PHE A 280 -23.25 16.09 3.72
C PHE A 280 -24.67 15.51 3.78
N LEU A 281 -25.26 15.40 4.97
CA LEU A 281 -26.62 14.88 5.13
C LEU A 281 -27.67 15.74 4.38
N SER A 282 -27.46 17.05 4.31
CA SER A 282 -28.30 17.98 3.53
C SER A 282 -28.09 17.88 2.01
N ILE A 283 -27.08 17.16 1.55
CA ILE A 283 -26.86 16.80 0.15
C ILE A 283 -27.42 15.40 -0.13
N SER A 284 -27.19 14.46 0.78
CA SER A 284 -27.65 13.07 0.69
C SER A 284 -27.85 12.51 2.10
N ASN A 285 -29.06 12.09 2.47
CA ASN A 285 -29.36 11.55 3.81
C ASN A 285 -28.82 10.12 3.99
N GLY A 286 -27.50 10.02 4.12
CA GLY A 286 -26.76 8.75 4.03
C GLY A 286 -26.40 8.40 2.58
N LEU A 287 -25.88 7.19 2.36
CA LEU A 287 -25.48 6.67 1.06
C LEU A 287 -25.84 5.19 0.95
N GLY A 288 -26.03 4.71 -0.27
CA GLY A 288 -25.95 3.28 -0.57
C GLY A 288 -24.53 2.72 -0.44
N SER A 289 -24.37 1.42 -0.70
CA SER A 289 -23.04 0.80 -0.78
C SER A 289 -22.19 1.52 -1.83
N TRP A 290 -20.89 1.65 -1.58
CA TRP A 290 -19.98 2.40 -2.43
C TRP A 290 -18.72 1.60 -2.73
N TRP A 291 -18.10 1.85 -3.87
CA TRP A 291 -16.96 1.06 -4.34
C TRP A 291 -15.65 1.52 -3.74
N ASN A 292 -14.84 0.63 -3.17
CA ASN A 292 -13.51 0.99 -2.61
C ASN A 292 -12.32 0.66 -3.52
N GLY A 293 -12.57 0.19 -4.76
CA GLY A 293 -11.53 -0.32 -5.64
C GLY A 293 -11.36 -1.84 -5.63
N PHE A 294 -12.09 -2.56 -4.78
CA PHE A 294 -12.01 -4.01 -4.69
C PHE A 294 -13.35 -4.70 -4.37
N PHE A 295 -14.15 -4.14 -3.45
CA PHE A 295 -15.53 -4.58 -3.18
C PHE A 295 -16.42 -3.39 -2.80
N GLY A 296 -17.73 -3.65 -2.69
CA GLY A 296 -18.69 -2.70 -2.14
C GLY A 296 -18.56 -2.57 -0.63
N GLU A 297 -18.27 -1.36 -0.16
CA GLU A 297 -18.29 -1.00 1.25
C GLU A 297 -19.73 -0.75 1.74
N PRO A 298 -20.00 -0.91 3.05
CA PRO A 298 -21.30 -0.59 3.62
C PRO A 298 -21.71 0.87 3.38
N GLY A 299 -22.99 1.07 3.12
CA GLY A 299 -23.56 2.41 2.94
C GLY A 299 -23.58 3.25 4.21
N PHE A 300 -23.85 4.55 4.06
CA PHE A 300 -24.07 5.44 5.20
C PHE A 300 -25.53 5.44 5.66
N ARG A 301 -25.71 5.41 6.98
CA ARG A 301 -27.00 5.49 7.65
C ARG A 301 -27.65 6.83 7.37
N SER A 302 -28.96 6.79 7.16
CA SER A 302 -29.81 7.99 7.18
C SER A 302 -29.99 8.48 8.62
N THR A 303 -30.42 9.72 8.77
CA THR A 303 -30.62 10.39 10.07
C THR A 303 -31.48 9.61 11.05
N ASP A 304 -32.46 8.82 10.62
CA ASP A 304 -33.29 7.98 11.49
C ASP A 304 -32.53 6.77 12.05
N LYS A 305 -31.51 6.29 11.33
CA LYS A 305 -30.74 5.09 11.65
C LYS A 305 -29.42 5.35 12.38
N VAL A 306 -28.82 6.54 12.24
CA VAL A 306 -27.60 6.91 12.99
C VAL A 306 -27.84 6.81 14.49
N ASP A 307 -26.92 6.18 15.20
CA ASP A 307 -27.07 5.80 16.59
C ASP A 307 -25.74 5.81 17.35
N ILE A 308 -25.84 5.66 18.67
CA ILE A 308 -24.70 5.60 19.57
C ILE A 308 -24.36 4.14 19.82
N MET A 309 -23.09 3.80 19.63
CA MET A 309 -22.54 2.48 19.89
C MET A 309 -21.54 2.53 21.05
N ASP A 310 -21.52 1.47 21.87
CA ASP A 310 -20.41 1.18 22.77
C ASP A 310 -19.41 0.32 22.01
N ALA A 311 -18.30 0.91 21.59
CA ALA A 311 -17.24 0.26 20.84
C ALA A 311 -16.10 -0.25 21.75
N SER A 312 -16.38 -0.51 23.04
CA SER A 312 -15.36 -1.01 23.98
C SER A 312 -14.85 -2.42 23.62
N GLU A 313 -15.69 -3.28 23.05
CA GLU A 313 -15.29 -4.61 22.57
C GLU A 313 -14.35 -4.50 21.37
N GLU A 314 -14.69 -3.62 20.42
CA GLU A 314 -13.88 -3.38 19.22
C GLU A 314 -12.55 -2.75 19.60
N GLN A 315 -12.59 -1.86 20.61
CA GLN A 315 -11.38 -1.30 21.19
C GLN A 315 -10.45 -2.37 21.75
N GLN A 316 -11.00 -3.33 22.50
CA GLN A 316 -10.21 -4.43 23.03
C GLN A 316 -9.60 -5.26 21.90
N ALA A 317 -10.34 -5.52 20.82
CA ALA A 317 -9.86 -6.28 19.67
C ALA A 317 -8.64 -5.63 19.01
N TRP A 318 -8.68 -4.31 18.75
CA TRP A 318 -7.53 -3.63 18.14
C TRP A 318 -6.36 -3.44 19.13
N GLU A 319 -6.64 -3.27 20.43
CA GLU A 319 -5.61 -3.21 21.47
C GLU A 319 -4.87 -4.56 21.61
N ASP A 320 -5.59 -5.68 21.59
CA ASP A 320 -5.06 -7.04 21.64
C ASP A 320 -4.24 -7.37 20.38
N ALA A 321 -4.68 -6.87 19.23
CA ALA A 321 -3.94 -6.97 17.99
C ALA A 321 -2.74 -6.00 17.90
N GLY A 322 -2.58 -5.09 18.86
CA GLY A 322 -1.49 -4.12 18.90
C GLY A 322 -1.60 -3.00 17.86
N VAL A 323 -2.80 -2.72 17.37
CA VAL A 323 -3.07 -1.63 16.44
C VAL A 323 -2.95 -0.29 17.17
N ASP A 324 -2.14 0.62 16.62
CA ASP A 324 -2.06 1.99 17.13
C ASP A 324 -3.14 2.87 16.48
N LEU A 325 -3.98 3.49 17.30
CA LEU A 325 -5.17 4.20 16.84
C LEU A 325 -4.86 5.43 16.00
N LEU A 326 -3.71 6.05 16.23
CA LEU A 326 -3.34 7.24 15.47
C LEU A 326 -2.89 6.89 14.05
N LYS A 327 -2.40 5.66 13.81
CA LYS A 327 -1.50 5.32 12.69
C LYS A 327 -0.62 6.52 12.30
N ILE A 328 -0.23 7.36 13.27
CA ILE A 328 0.69 8.45 12.99
C ILE A 328 2.00 7.71 12.77
N PRO A 329 2.49 7.65 11.52
CA PRO A 329 3.64 6.81 11.22
C PRO A 329 4.79 7.26 12.13
N ASP A 330 5.46 6.28 12.74
CA ASP A 330 6.63 6.51 13.58
C ASP A 330 6.41 7.30 14.88
N LEU A 331 5.18 7.35 15.43
CA LEU A 331 4.95 7.96 16.75
C LEU A 331 5.74 7.16 17.83
N PRO A 332 6.71 7.77 18.53
CA PRO A 332 7.64 7.04 19.40
C PRO A 332 7.07 6.77 20.80
N ILE A 333 5.78 7.05 21.02
CA ILE A 333 5.10 6.88 22.30
C ILE A 333 3.80 6.11 22.11
N LYS A 334 3.55 5.13 22.98
CA LYS A 334 2.25 4.45 23.04
C LYS A 334 1.28 5.33 23.81
N MET A 335 0.25 5.83 23.13
CA MET A 335 -0.78 6.62 23.79
C MET A 335 -1.81 5.71 24.45
N ALA A 336 -2.17 6.03 25.70
CA ALA A 336 -3.36 5.47 26.32
C ALA A 336 -4.58 6.23 25.80
N TRP A 337 -5.41 5.55 25.01
CA TRP A 337 -6.64 6.13 24.50
C TRP A 337 -7.76 6.05 25.55
N PRO A 338 -8.66 7.05 25.59
CA PRO A 338 -9.89 6.93 26.37
C PRO A 338 -10.72 5.74 25.85
N LYS A 339 -11.58 5.21 26.73
CA LYS A 339 -12.51 4.15 26.33
C LYS A 339 -13.53 4.66 25.31
N PHE A 340 -13.73 3.90 24.23
CA PHE A 340 -14.70 4.18 23.16
C PHE A 340 -16.09 3.66 23.53
N ASN A 341 -16.56 3.95 24.74
CA ASN A 341 -17.86 3.50 25.23
C ASN A 341 -19.05 4.31 24.69
N ARG A 342 -18.77 5.29 23.86
CA ARG A 342 -19.74 6.15 23.20
C ARG A 342 -19.13 6.71 21.92
N VAL A 343 -19.51 6.12 20.79
CA VAL A 343 -19.20 6.61 19.45
C VAL A 343 -20.49 6.76 18.65
N ILE A 344 -20.51 7.63 17.65
CA ILE A 344 -21.67 7.78 16.76
C ILE A 344 -21.39 6.95 15.51
N GLN A 345 -22.13 5.85 15.31
CA GLN A 345 -21.98 5.02 14.12
C GLN A 345 -22.77 5.60 12.96
N ILE A 346 -22.07 5.86 11.84
CA ILE A 346 -22.64 6.55 10.68
C ILE A 346 -22.77 5.67 9.43
N ASN A 347 -22.24 4.45 9.46
CA ASN A 347 -22.40 3.47 8.38
C ASN A 347 -23.16 2.23 8.84
N ASP A 348 -23.60 1.43 7.87
CA ASP A 348 -24.22 0.12 8.09
C ASP A 348 -23.19 -0.98 8.43
N GLY A 349 -22.07 -0.61 9.06
CA GLY A 349 -20.98 -1.53 9.44
C GLY A 349 -21.42 -2.58 10.46
N GLU A 350 -20.92 -3.80 10.25
CA GLU A 350 -21.15 -4.99 11.07
C GLU A 350 -19.78 -5.66 11.35
N PRO A 351 -19.69 -6.66 12.25
CA PRO A 351 -18.40 -7.27 12.62
C PRO A 351 -17.57 -7.81 11.45
N ASP A 352 -18.24 -8.20 10.36
CA ASP A 352 -17.61 -8.72 9.15
C ASP A 352 -17.23 -7.63 8.12
N ALA A 353 -17.56 -6.36 8.41
CA ALA A 353 -17.36 -5.21 7.52
C ALA A 353 -16.63 -4.04 8.23
N GLU A 354 -16.37 -2.96 7.50
CA GLU A 354 -15.78 -1.75 8.08
C GLU A 354 -16.81 -0.99 8.94
N TYR A 355 -16.40 -0.52 10.11
CA TYR A 355 -17.13 0.46 10.90
C TYR A 355 -16.67 1.87 10.57
N VAL A 356 -17.60 2.82 10.53
CA VAL A 356 -17.29 4.25 10.43
C VAL A 356 -17.95 5.00 11.57
N TRP A 357 -17.14 5.68 12.38
CA TRP A 357 -17.56 6.36 13.59
C TRP A 357 -17.19 7.84 13.60
N LEU A 358 -18.08 8.68 14.12
CA LEU A 358 -17.73 10.04 14.57
C LEU A 358 -17.37 10.00 16.06
N ILE A 359 -16.22 10.58 16.38
CA ILE A 359 -15.70 10.66 17.74
C ILE A 359 -15.91 12.06 18.29
N GLU A 360 -16.60 12.12 19.42
CA GLU A 360 -16.98 13.38 20.05
C GLU A 360 -15.78 14.17 20.61
N PRO A 361 -15.86 15.52 20.66
CA PRO A 361 -14.78 16.38 21.15
C PRO A 361 -14.28 16.01 22.56
N GLY A 362 -15.18 15.54 23.42
CA GLY A 362 -14.83 15.14 24.79
C GLY A 362 -13.84 13.97 24.86
N LEU A 363 -13.91 13.01 23.93
CA LEU A 363 -12.95 11.91 23.84
C LEU A 363 -11.64 12.39 23.22
N ILE A 364 -11.71 13.21 22.18
CA ILE A 364 -10.54 13.77 21.50
C ILE A 364 -9.70 14.61 22.46
N ASN A 365 -10.33 15.44 23.30
CA ASN A 365 -9.63 16.23 24.30
C ASN A 365 -8.86 15.35 25.29
N LYS A 366 -9.44 14.24 25.75
CA LYS A 366 -8.74 13.28 26.63
C LYS A 366 -7.55 12.62 25.95
N ALA A 367 -7.70 12.25 24.67
CA ALA A 367 -6.61 11.69 23.88
C ALA A 367 -5.48 12.71 23.67
N ARG A 368 -5.84 13.97 23.38
CA ARG A 368 -4.90 15.08 23.24
C ARG A 368 -4.14 15.36 24.54
N ASP A 369 -4.82 15.36 25.68
CA ASP A 369 -4.16 15.53 26.98
C ASP A 369 -3.14 14.41 27.25
N SER A 370 -3.48 13.17 26.86
CA SER A 370 -2.59 12.01 26.93
C SER A 370 -1.36 12.18 26.03
N LEU A 371 -1.56 12.64 24.78
CA LEU A 371 -0.49 12.95 23.84
C LEU A 371 0.47 14.00 24.39
N TRP A 372 -0.05 15.15 24.85
CA TRP A 372 0.80 16.26 25.31
C TRP A 372 1.49 15.95 26.63
N LYS A 373 0.87 15.16 27.51
CA LYS A 373 1.54 14.64 28.69
C LYS A 373 2.72 13.73 28.29
N GLY A 374 2.50 12.80 27.36
CA GLY A 374 3.55 11.93 26.85
C GLY A 374 4.67 12.71 26.15
N TYR A 375 4.31 13.77 25.42
CA TYR A 375 5.26 14.71 24.84
C TYR A 375 6.10 15.40 25.92
N ASP A 376 5.50 15.97 26.96
CA ASP A 376 6.22 16.73 27.98
C ASP A 376 7.25 15.88 28.73
N GLU A 377 6.89 14.63 29.02
CA GLU A 377 7.72 13.63 29.72
C GLU A 377 8.83 13.04 28.84
N ALA A 378 8.76 13.23 27.51
CA ALA A 378 9.70 12.65 26.55
C ALA A 378 11.05 13.40 26.44
N ASP A 379 12.08 12.68 25.98
CA ASP A 379 13.38 13.26 25.66
C ASP A 379 13.34 14.13 24.37
N THR A 380 14.46 14.80 24.06
CA THR A 380 14.53 15.71 22.90
C THR A 380 14.37 15.00 21.56
N VAL A 381 14.87 13.76 21.44
CA VAL A 381 14.78 12.98 20.21
C VAL A 381 13.32 12.57 19.99
N THR A 382 12.69 12.00 21.01
CA THR A 382 11.28 11.60 20.99
C THR A 382 10.35 12.78 20.74
N LYS A 383 10.60 13.95 21.35
CA LYS A 383 9.83 15.18 21.07
C LYS A 383 9.93 15.60 19.60
N THR A 384 11.12 15.51 19.01
CA THR A 384 11.32 15.85 17.59
C THR A 384 10.51 14.90 16.70
N GLN A 385 10.61 13.59 16.97
CA GLN A 385 9.86 12.56 16.26
C GLN A 385 8.34 12.79 16.39
N ILE A 386 7.81 13.07 17.58
CA ILE A 386 6.37 13.39 17.76
C ILE A 386 5.95 14.57 16.88
N MET A 387 6.75 15.63 16.80
CA MET A 387 6.44 16.81 16.00
C MET A 387 6.48 16.53 14.49
N GLU A 388 7.41 15.70 14.03
CA GLU A 388 7.46 15.22 12.64
C GLU A 388 6.23 14.38 12.32
N ALA A 389 5.86 13.49 13.22
CA ALA A 389 4.69 12.63 13.12
C ALA A 389 3.39 13.45 13.04
N LEU A 390 3.24 14.48 13.89
CA LEU A 390 2.11 15.43 13.83
C LEU A 390 2.14 16.30 12.58
N ARG A 391 3.32 16.69 12.08
CA ARG A 391 3.46 17.39 10.80
C ARG A 391 3.02 16.54 9.62
N SER A 392 3.29 15.24 9.64
CA SER A 392 2.86 14.31 8.60
C SER A 392 1.36 14.00 8.69
N GLY A 393 0.85 13.72 9.89
CA GLY A 393 -0.56 13.35 10.12
C GLY A 393 -1.56 14.51 10.11
N TYR A 394 -1.29 15.59 10.85
CA TYR A 394 -2.27 16.67 11.12
C TYR A 394 -1.87 18.06 10.65
N GLY A 395 -0.57 18.32 10.45
CA GLY A 395 -0.07 19.57 9.82
C GLY A 395 0.80 20.37 10.76
N GLY A 396 1.21 19.70 11.83
CA GLY A 396 1.89 20.29 12.97
C GLY A 396 0.93 20.38 14.14
N LYS A 397 1.47 20.94 15.22
CA LYS A 397 0.79 21.07 16.51
C LYS A 397 -0.50 21.86 16.41
N ASP A 398 -0.48 23.04 15.80
CA ASP A 398 -1.66 23.93 15.76
C ASP A 398 -2.85 23.27 15.06
N ALA A 399 -2.60 22.55 13.96
CA ALA A 399 -3.65 21.83 13.26
C ALA A 399 -4.20 20.65 14.08
N SER A 400 -3.33 19.92 14.80
CA SER A 400 -3.74 18.84 15.72
C SER A 400 -4.55 19.36 16.93
N ASP A 401 -4.17 20.52 17.47
CA ASP A 401 -4.87 21.16 18.57
C ASP A 401 -6.27 21.65 18.17
N ASN A 402 -6.48 21.97 16.89
CA ASN A 402 -7.75 22.43 16.35
C ASN A 402 -8.72 21.32 15.93
N VAL A 403 -8.32 20.04 16.00
CA VAL A 403 -9.22 18.92 15.69
C VAL A 403 -10.31 18.81 16.75
N SER A 404 -11.56 19.11 16.39
CA SER A 404 -12.70 19.02 17.31
C SER A 404 -13.48 17.71 17.18
N TRP A 405 -13.46 17.11 15.99
CA TRP A 405 -14.11 15.83 15.68
C TRP A 405 -13.13 14.96 14.90
N LEU A 406 -13.24 13.64 15.06
CA LEU A 406 -12.51 12.66 14.26
C LEU A 406 -13.51 11.74 13.60
N VAL A 407 -13.20 11.33 12.36
CA VAL A 407 -13.80 10.13 11.78
C VAL A 407 -12.81 9.00 11.96
N LEU A 408 -13.26 7.89 12.54
CA LEU A 408 -12.49 6.66 12.63
C LEU A 408 -13.13 5.61 11.73
N THR A 409 -12.30 4.88 10.99
CA THR A 409 -12.71 3.64 10.36
C THR A 409 -11.98 2.45 10.96
N TRP A 410 -12.70 1.36 11.19
CA TRP A 410 -12.18 0.13 11.81
C TRP A 410 -12.66 -1.08 11.04
N CYS A 411 -11.73 -1.89 10.54
CA CYS A 411 -12.02 -3.17 9.91
C CYS A 411 -11.43 -4.31 10.76
N PRO A 412 -12.26 -5.05 11.53
CA PRO A 412 -11.79 -6.15 12.37
C PRO A 412 -11.05 -7.24 11.59
N ASN A 413 -11.51 -7.54 10.38
CA ASN A 413 -11.00 -8.65 9.55
C ASN A 413 -9.59 -8.38 9.01
N SER A 414 -9.30 -7.15 8.60
CA SER A 414 -7.97 -6.74 8.14
C SER A 414 -7.08 -6.20 9.25
N VAL A 415 -7.65 -5.97 10.44
CA VAL A 415 -6.95 -5.35 11.58
C VAL A 415 -6.44 -3.96 11.19
N GLU A 416 -7.23 -3.24 10.38
CA GLU A 416 -6.91 -1.91 9.91
C GLU A 416 -7.78 -0.85 10.56
N LEU A 417 -7.11 0.19 11.05
CA LEU A 417 -7.76 1.38 11.61
C LEU A 417 -7.24 2.63 10.91
N TYR A 418 -8.13 3.57 10.58
CA TYR A 418 -7.77 4.86 10.00
C TYR A 418 -8.44 6.00 10.75
N ALA A 419 -7.75 7.14 10.84
CA ALA A 419 -8.24 8.35 11.49
C ALA A 419 -8.16 9.56 10.55
N PHE A 420 -9.28 10.29 10.48
CA PHE A 420 -9.43 11.49 9.66
C PHE A 420 -9.79 12.68 10.57
N GLY A 421 -9.15 13.82 10.34
CA GLY A 421 -9.29 15.03 11.15
C GLY A 421 -10.63 15.75 10.99
N SER A 422 -11.46 15.32 10.03
CA SER A 422 -12.73 15.94 9.68
C SER A 422 -13.57 14.98 8.81
N PHE A 423 -14.88 15.22 8.74
CA PHE A 423 -15.74 14.39 7.88
C PHE A 423 -15.44 14.63 6.40
N ARG A 424 -15.08 15.86 6.05
CA ARG A 424 -14.66 16.20 4.70
C ARG A 424 -13.37 15.48 4.30
N GLU A 425 -12.37 15.38 5.17
CA GLU A 425 -11.14 14.61 4.87
C GLU A 425 -11.46 13.13 4.60
N PHE A 426 -12.39 12.54 5.36
CA PHE A 426 -12.86 11.18 5.10
C PHE A 426 -13.57 11.04 3.74
N LEU A 427 -14.40 12.01 3.34
CA LEU A 427 -15.00 12.01 2.00
C LEU A 427 -13.96 12.18 0.88
N GLU A 428 -12.90 12.94 1.11
CA GLU A 428 -11.79 13.07 0.15
C GLU A 428 -11.04 11.75 -0.01
N TYR A 429 -10.85 10.99 1.07
CA TYR A 429 -10.35 9.62 1.02
C TYR A 429 -11.30 8.70 0.24
N MET A 430 -12.61 8.74 0.54
CA MET A 430 -13.62 7.95 -0.18
C MET A 430 -13.63 8.27 -1.68
N ALA A 431 -13.47 9.54 -2.07
CA ALA A 431 -13.36 9.93 -3.48
C ALA A 431 -12.13 9.33 -4.18
N ASP A 432 -11.04 9.11 -3.45
CA ASP A 432 -9.84 8.42 -3.96
C ASP A 432 -10.05 6.92 -4.07
N GLU A 433 -10.66 6.29 -3.07
CA GLU A 433 -10.97 4.85 -3.09
C GLU A 433 -11.95 4.52 -4.22
N THR A 434 -13.04 5.27 -4.36
CA THR A 434 -14.04 5.08 -5.42
C THR A 434 -13.47 5.26 -6.82
N ALA A 435 -12.42 6.08 -6.98
CA ALA A 435 -11.78 6.31 -8.27
C ALA A 435 -10.96 5.11 -8.78
N LYS A 436 -10.68 4.12 -7.92
CA LYS A 436 -9.91 2.92 -8.29
C LYS A 436 -10.74 2.02 -9.20
N GLU A 437 -10.12 1.63 -10.32
CA GLU A 437 -10.66 0.66 -11.25
C GLU A 437 -10.23 -0.75 -10.83
N ASP A 438 -11.12 -1.74 -10.89
CA ASP A 438 -10.70 -3.13 -10.78
C ASP A 438 -10.04 -3.55 -12.11
N THR A 439 -8.74 -3.80 -12.06
CA THR A 439 -7.96 -4.24 -13.22
C THR A 439 -7.36 -5.63 -13.00
N LEU A 440 -7.86 -6.39 -12.02
CA LEU A 440 -7.24 -7.65 -11.58
C LEU A 440 -7.32 -8.77 -12.62
N ASP A 441 -8.38 -8.78 -13.42
CA ASP A 441 -8.68 -9.86 -14.37
C ASP A 441 -8.42 -9.50 -15.83
N GLU A 442 -7.80 -8.35 -16.10
CA GLU A 442 -7.44 -7.97 -17.47
C GLU A 442 -6.24 -8.79 -17.97
N GLU A 443 -6.44 -9.52 -19.08
CA GLU A 443 -5.43 -10.32 -19.75
C GLU A 443 -5.16 -9.81 -21.18
N ASP A 444 -3.92 -9.98 -21.66
CA ASP A 444 -3.58 -9.74 -23.06
C ASP A 444 -4.09 -10.86 -23.98
N GLU A 445 -3.90 -10.69 -25.30
CA GLU A 445 -4.32 -11.68 -26.31
C GLU A 445 -3.70 -13.08 -26.11
N GLN A 446 -2.68 -13.21 -25.25
CA GLN A 446 -2.01 -14.46 -24.91
C GLN A 446 -2.43 -15.01 -23.54
N GLY A 447 -3.45 -14.44 -22.90
CA GLY A 447 -3.94 -14.86 -21.57
C GLY A 447 -2.97 -14.52 -20.45
N ARG A 448 -2.12 -13.50 -20.62
CA ARG A 448 -1.19 -13.05 -19.58
C ARG A 448 -1.78 -11.83 -18.87
N PRO A 449 -1.63 -11.72 -17.53
CA PRO A 449 -2.13 -10.56 -16.81
C PRO A 449 -1.53 -9.25 -17.37
N LEU A 450 -2.39 -8.26 -17.60
CA LEU A 450 -2.02 -6.89 -17.99
C LEU A 450 -1.63 -6.04 -16.79
N TYR A 451 -2.12 -6.38 -15.59
CA TYR A 451 -1.82 -5.66 -14.37
C TYR A 451 -1.42 -6.59 -13.23
N SER A 452 -0.74 -6.02 -12.25
CA SER A 452 -0.41 -6.70 -11.00
C SER A 452 -0.19 -5.67 -9.89
N HIS A 453 -0.68 -5.96 -8.69
CA HIS A 453 -0.31 -5.19 -7.50
C HIS A 453 1.17 -5.37 -7.13
N SER A 454 1.79 -6.46 -7.59
CA SER A 454 3.15 -6.85 -7.19
C SER A 454 4.25 -6.36 -8.13
N VAL A 455 3.91 -6.04 -9.39
CA VAL A 455 4.83 -5.58 -10.43
C VAL A 455 4.20 -4.49 -11.31
N PHE A 456 4.95 -3.44 -11.62
CA PHE A 456 4.48 -2.38 -12.54
C PHE A 456 4.68 -2.75 -14.02
N SER A 457 5.63 -3.63 -14.30
CA SER A 457 6.08 -3.94 -15.66
C SER A 457 5.00 -4.47 -16.59
N TYR A 458 3.94 -5.09 -16.07
CA TYR A 458 2.87 -5.64 -16.88
C TYR A 458 2.06 -4.54 -17.58
N GLY A 459 1.78 -3.44 -16.88
CA GLY A 459 1.06 -2.29 -17.46
C GLY A 459 1.87 -1.46 -18.46
N LEU A 460 3.12 -1.84 -18.74
CA LEU A 460 4.00 -1.16 -19.69
C LEU A 460 4.18 -1.92 -21.01
N ARG A 461 3.59 -3.11 -21.15
CA ARG A 461 3.46 -3.81 -22.43
C ARG A 461 2.57 -2.94 -23.34
#